data_AF-A0A925ETM0-F1
#
_entry.id   AF-A0A925ETM0-F1
#
_cell.length_a   1.000
_cell.length_b   1.000
_cell.length_c   1.000
_cell.angle_alpha   90.00
_cell.angle_beta   90.00
_cell.angle_gamma   90.00
#
_symmetry.space_group_name_H-M   'P 1'
#
loop_
_entity.id
_entity.type
_entity.pdbx_description
1 polymer ?
#
loop_
_entity_poly.entity_id
_entity_poly.type
_entity_poly.pdbx_seq_one_letter_code
_entity_poly.pdbx_strand_id
1 'polypeptide(L)'
;MVCKLRIGCMWIFAVMVGCSHDSTIPDIIPISTYKTITPTCPTCITTLLCATVDDIVVNNSTIFSTTKPQPEGQGSWQMEGTSCATWTPDGNQTEIVTTALIACNDEVCDTTFITIFPPLPVDTETGIPCKVDVIYFEKDVLPILSASCAYSGCHNAVSRKDGIILDTYANVMNTGKVKPGNLKGSKLYEAITETDSDDIMPPKPAVKLSNAQIDIVAKWILQGAKNETCDFNSAPCNTDNISFNNFVRPALASCTSCHKTGNTSGGINLDTYNGVKSAAESGRLYGALSWASGFKPMPQGGSKFGDCNIKKIKSWIDAGAQNN
;
A
#
# COMPACT_ATOMS: atom_id res chain seq x y z
N MET A 1 42.93 24.35 17.96
CA MET A 1 44.04 23.45 17.54
C MET A 1 44.07 22.31 18.55
N VAL A 2 43.65 21.08 18.29
CA VAL A 2 43.65 20.21 17.09
C VAL A 2 42.33 19.45 17.10
N CYS A 3 41.65 19.21 15.98
CA CYS A 3 40.67 18.12 15.93
C CYS A 3 41.14 17.07 14.93
N LYS A 4 41.70 15.99 15.51
CA LYS A 4 42.08 14.76 14.83
C LYS A 4 40.81 14.08 14.32
N LEU A 5 40.72 13.86 13.02
CA LEU A 5 39.89 12.77 12.51
C LEU A 5 40.67 11.46 12.78
N ARG A 6 40.19 10.66 13.74
CA ARG A 6 40.67 9.29 13.95
C ARG A 6 39.53 8.34 13.58
N ILE A 7 39.81 7.47 12.62
CA ILE A 7 38.95 6.38 12.15
C ILE A 7 38.91 5.31 13.27
N GLY A 8 37.71 5.01 13.79
CA GLY A 8 37.44 3.86 14.67
C GLY A 8 36.90 4.20 16.06
N CYS A 9 35.71 3.62 16.34
CA CYS A 9 34.83 3.67 17.53
C CYS A 9 33.93 4.93 17.68
N MET A 10 32.63 4.74 17.36
CA MET A 10 31.44 5.63 17.47
C MET A 10 31.56 6.84 18.42
N TRP A 11 31.00 8.03 18.13
CA TRP A 11 29.57 8.31 17.92
C TRP A 11 29.30 9.44 16.91
N ILE A 12 28.16 9.34 16.21
CA ILE A 12 27.52 10.37 15.39
C ILE A 12 26.48 11.10 16.24
N PHE A 13 26.45 12.44 16.24
CA PHE A 13 25.23 13.27 16.27
C PHE A 13 25.52 14.63 15.62
N ALA A 14 24.54 15.08 14.82
CA ALA A 14 24.59 16.18 13.87
C ALA A 14 24.69 17.60 14.47
N VAL A 15 25.10 18.56 13.64
CA VAL A 15 24.45 19.86 13.34
C VAL A 15 25.51 20.84 12.79
N MET A 16 25.10 21.59 11.78
CA MET A 16 25.80 22.67 11.07
C MET A 16 26.62 23.61 11.97
N VAL A 17 27.56 24.30 11.29
CA VAL A 17 28.23 25.57 11.63
C VAL A 17 29.69 25.44 12.07
N GLY A 18 30.58 25.95 11.20
CA GLY A 18 31.81 26.62 11.63
C GLY A 18 33.13 25.90 11.35
N CYS A 19 33.48 25.69 10.08
CA CYS A 19 34.89 25.67 9.70
C CYS A 19 35.29 27.08 9.23
N SER A 20 36.34 27.65 9.81
CA SER A 20 36.84 28.99 9.51
C SER A 20 37.42 29.04 8.09
N HIS A 21 36.85 29.91 7.25
CA HIS A 21 37.27 30.13 5.87
C HIS A 21 38.60 30.88 5.78
N ASP A 22 39.54 30.32 5.02
CA ASP A 22 40.68 31.04 4.45
C ASP A 22 40.15 31.87 3.27
N SER A 23 40.16 33.19 3.42
CA SER A 23 39.58 34.16 2.49
C SER A 23 40.28 34.29 1.13
N THR A 24 41.17 33.37 0.77
CA THR A 24 41.94 33.41 -0.48
C THR A 24 41.55 32.33 -1.50
N ILE A 25 40.65 31.41 -1.13
CA ILE A 25 40.12 30.37 -2.04
C ILE A 25 38.62 30.65 -2.26
N PRO A 26 38.11 30.68 -3.51
CA PRO A 26 36.68 30.83 -3.75
C PRO A 26 35.94 29.64 -3.11
N ASP A 27 35.00 29.96 -2.21
CA ASP A 27 34.15 28.99 -1.54
C ASP A 27 33.23 28.30 -2.54
N ILE A 28 33.69 27.18 -3.08
CA ILE A 28 32.80 26.18 -3.65
C ILE A 28 32.23 25.44 -2.44
N ILE A 29 31.06 25.85 -1.96
CA ILE A 29 30.33 25.08 -0.95
C ILE A 29 29.94 23.77 -1.66
N PRO A 30 30.47 22.60 -1.27
CA PRO A 30 30.08 21.35 -1.89
C PRO A 30 28.59 21.14 -1.68
N ILE A 31 27.85 20.99 -2.78
CA ILE A 31 26.40 20.86 -2.74
C ILE A 31 26.10 19.41 -2.41
N SER A 32 25.72 19.16 -1.17
CA SER A 32 25.31 17.81 -0.76
C SER A 32 24.20 17.27 -1.67
N THR A 33 24.46 16.11 -2.29
CA THR A 33 23.46 15.41 -3.10
C THR A 33 22.62 14.50 -2.21
N TYR A 34 21.30 14.50 -2.40
CA TYR A 34 20.37 13.63 -1.67
C TYR A 34 19.71 12.63 -2.60
N LYS A 35 19.67 11.36 -2.18
CA LYS A 35 18.95 10.28 -2.85
C LYS A 35 18.00 9.61 -1.88
N THR A 36 16.83 9.25 -2.36
CA THR A 36 15.83 8.50 -1.60
C THR A 36 15.57 7.16 -2.25
N ILE A 37 15.32 6.14 -1.44
CA ILE A 37 14.92 4.82 -1.93
C ILE A 37 13.93 4.16 -0.99
N THR A 38 13.02 3.37 -1.55
CA THR A 38 12.11 2.53 -0.78
C THR A 38 12.23 1.10 -1.30
N PRO A 39 12.70 0.15 -0.48
CA PRO A 39 12.77 -1.26 -0.86
C PRO A 39 11.41 -1.78 -1.28
N THR A 40 11.38 -2.61 -2.33
CA THR A 40 10.13 -3.15 -2.86
C THR A 40 9.52 -4.21 -1.97
N CYS A 41 10.30 -4.87 -1.12
CA CYS A 41 9.77 -5.82 -0.14
C CYS A 41 10.67 -5.86 1.10
N PRO A 42 10.20 -6.47 2.21
CA PRO A 42 10.92 -6.49 3.48
C PRO A 42 12.33 -7.10 3.44
N THR A 43 12.67 -7.88 2.42
CA THR A 43 13.99 -8.52 2.27
C THR A 43 14.60 -8.36 0.88
N CYS A 44 14.00 -7.50 0.04
CA CYS A 44 14.44 -7.29 -1.32
C CYS A 44 15.64 -6.34 -1.35
N ILE A 45 16.72 -6.75 -2.02
CA ILE A 45 17.84 -5.88 -2.32
C ILE A 45 17.36 -4.68 -3.16
N THR A 46 17.86 -3.49 -2.83
CA THR A 46 17.55 -2.29 -3.59
C THR A 46 18.25 -2.29 -4.94
N THR A 47 17.78 -1.43 -5.85
CA THR A 47 18.59 -1.02 -7.00
C THR A 47 19.90 -0.40 -6.54
N LEU A 48 20.90 -0.41 -7.43
CA LEU A 48 22.22 0.15 -7.18
C LEU A 48 22.13 1.65 -6.87
N LEU A 49 22.72 2.05 -5.75
CA LEU A 49 22.82 3.44 -5.30
C LEU A 49 24.26 3.87 -5.46
N CYS A 50 24.52 4.82 -6.36
CA CYS A 50 25.87 5.32 -6.63
C CYS A 50 26.09 6.70 -6.00
N ALA A 51 27.31 6.99 -5.59
CA ALA A 51 27.73 8.34 -5.27
C ALA A 51 27.54 9.24 -6.50
N THR A 52 26.96 10.41 -6.29
CA THR A 52 27.15 11.56 -7.18
C THR A 52 28.49 12.18 -6.81
N VAL A 53 29.27 12.53 -7.84
CA VAL A 53 30.67 12.95 -7.74
C VAL A 53 30.87 14.18 -8.63
N ASP A 54 30.11 15.23 -8.35
CA ASP A 54 30.11 16.50 -9.09
C ASP A 54 31.02 17.56 -8.46
N ASP A 55 31.43 17.37 -7.21
CA ASP A 55 32.33 18.30 -6.51
C ASP A 55 33.83 17.91 -6.62
N ILE A 56 34.16 16.78 -7.25
CA ILE A 56 35.53 16.28 -7.39
C ILE A 56 35.88 15.80 -8.81
N VAL A 57 37.17 15.80 -9.14
CA VAL A 57 37.69 15.10 -10.33
C VAL A 57 37.94 13.64 -9.98
N VAL A 58 37.17 12.74 -10.58
CA VAL A 58 37.32 11.29 -10.38
C VAL A 58 38.52 10.76 -11.17
N ASN A 59 39.43 10.07 -10.49
CA ASN A 59 40.62 9.45 -11.07
C ASN A 59 41.01 8.18 -10.29
N ASN A 60 42.15 7.56 -10.63
CA ASN A 60 42.59 6.30 -10.01
C ASN A 60 42.97 6.41 -8.52
N SER A 61 43.16 7.63 -8.00
CA SER A 61 43.41 7.93 -6.60
C SER A 61 42.13 8.23 -5.82
N THR A 62 40.97 8.30 -6.47
CA THR A 62 39.69 8.57 -5.79
C THR A 62 39.32 7.41 -4.87
N ILE A 63 39.12 7.73 -3.60
CA ILE A 63 38.72 6.78 -2.56
C ILE A 63 37.22 6.94 -2.33
N PHE A 64 36.53 5.82 -2.22
CA PHE A 64 35.12 5.79 -1.88
C PHE A 64 34.93 5.10 -0.53
N SER A 65 34.02 5.64 0.27
CA SER A 65 33.69 5.14 1.59
C SER A 65 32.21 5.34 1.92
N THR A 66 31.75 4.76 3.01
CA THR A 66 30.36 4.84 3.45
C THR A 66 30.25 5.23 4.90
N THR A 67 29.17 5.92 5.25
CA THR A 67 28.80 6.08 6.66
C THR A 67 27.98 4.88 7.13
N LYS A 68 28.01 4.63 8.44
CA LYS A 68 27.21 3.56 9.03
C LYS A 68 25.72 3.90 8.90
N PRO A 69 24.87 2.98 8.41
CA PRO A 69 23.42 3.19 8.39
C PRO A 69 22.86 3.44 9.79
N GLN A 70 21.95 4.40 9.92
CA GLN A 70 21.28 4.75 11.17
C GLN A 70 19.76 4.84 10.98
N PRO A 71 18.93 4.19 11.82
CA PRO A 71 19.34 3.33 12.93
C PRO A 71 19.98 2.01 12.44
N GLU A 72 20.82 1.43 13.30
CA GLU A 72 21.45 0.14 13.03
C GLU A 72 20.46 -1.02 13.18
N GLY A 73 20.76 -2.17 12.57
CA GLY A 73 19.94 -3.38 12.75
C GLY A 73 18.57 -3.31 12.07
N GLN A 74 18.48 -2.59 10.95
CA GLN A 74 17.30 -2.47 10.09
C GLN A 74 17.54 -3.12 8.71
N GLY A 75 18.69 -3.76 8.53
CA GLY A 75 19.17 -4.25 7.23
C GLY A 75 20.69 -4.29 7.13
N SER A 76 21.15 -4.58 5.93
CA SER A 76 22.56 -4.69 5.56
C SER A 76 22.88 -3.81 4.36
N TRP A 77 24.01 -3.11 4.46
CA TRP A 77 24.54 -2.25 3.41
C TRP A 77 25.77 -2.91 2.80
N GLN A 78 25.76 -3.11 1.48
CA GLN A 78 26.83 -3.79 0.77
C GLN A 78 27.38 -2.88 -0.33
N MET A 79 28.70 -2.64 -0.30
CA MET A 79 29.38 -1.94 -1.39
C MET A 79 29.44 -2.82 -2.63
N GLU A 80 29.10 -2.23 -3.76
CA GLU A 80 29.11 -2.83 -5.09
C GLU A 80 30.10 -2.04 -5.95
N GLY A 81 31.32 -2.56 -6.10
CA GLY A 81 32.42 -1.84 -6.72
C GLY A 81 32.94 -0.70 -5.84
N THR A 82 33.51 0.34 -6.47
CA THR A 82 34.11 1.46 -5.75
C THR A 82 33.08 2.55 -5.45
N SER A 83 32.19 2.92 -6.37
CA SER A 83 31.35 4.12 -6.21
C SER A 83 29.89 3.86 -5.83
N CYS A 84 29.48 2.59 -5.68
CA CYS A 84 28.07 2.25 -5.51
C CYS A 84 27.85 1.23 -4.41
N ALA A 85 26.60 1.10 -3.98
CA ALA A 85 26.18 0.18 -2.94
C ALA A 85 24.72 -0.24 -3.11
N THR A 86 24.35 -1.30 -2.39
CA THR A 86 22.98 -1.78 -2.26
C THR A 86 22.59 -1.88 -0.79
N TRP A 87 21.28 -1.77 -0.53
CA TRP A 87 20.69 -2.04 0.77
C TRP A 87 19.81 -3.27 0.69
N THR A 88 19.89 -4.15 1.68
CA THR A 88 18.96 -5.26 1.86
C THR A 88 18.35 -5.15 3.25
N PRO A 89 17.05 -4.81 3.38
CA PRO A 89 16.40 -4.79 4.67
C PRO A 89 16.31 -6.20 5.26
N ASP A 90 16.19 -6.29 6.59
CA ASP A 90 16.26 -7.57 7.33
C ASP A 90 14.89 -8.24 7.57
N GLY A 91 13.83 -7.70 6.98
CA GLY A 91 12.45 -8.12 7.20
C GLY A 91 11.70 -7.32 8.27
N ASN A 92 12.41 -6.61 9.14
CA ASN A 92 11.83 -5.90 10.28
C ASN A 92 12.08 -4.40 10.23
N GLN A 93 12.49 -3.86 9.08
CA GLN A 93 12.70 -2.43 8.95
C GLN A 93 11.39 -1.66 9.14
N THR A 94 11.27 -0.92 10.24
CA THR A 94 10.08 -0.11 10.58
C THR A 94 10.34 1.39 10.52
N GLU A 95 11.62 1.79 10.46
CA GLU A 95 12.04 3.19 10.53
C GLU A 95 12.78 3.64 9.26
N ILE A 96 12.88 4.96 9.08
CA ILE A 96 13.71 5.57 8.05
C ILE A 96 15.17 5.37 8.44
N VAL A 97 15.94 4.75 7.54
CA VAL A 97 17.38 4.57 7.68
C VAL A 97 18.10 5.62 6.84
N THR A 98 19.13 6.24 7.39
CA THR A 98 19.98 7.20 6.68
C THR A 98 21.42 6.70 6.63
N THR A 99 22.09 6.90 5.50
CA THR A 99 23.50 6.61 5.27
C THR A 99 24.06 7.58 4.22
N ALA A 100 25.33 7.48 3.88
CA ALA A 100 25.95 8.29 2.85
C ALA A 100 27.06 7.53 2.14
N LEU A 101 27.20 7.80 0.84
CA LEU A 101 28.36 7.45 0.03
C LEU A 101 29.26 8.67 -0.08
N ILE A 102 30.53 8.51 0.23
CA ILE A 102 31.52 9.59 0.25
C ILE A 102 32.60 9.24 -0.78
N ALA A 103 32.86 10.14 -1.71
CA ALA A 103 33.96 10.05 -2.65
C ALA A 103 34.97 11.16 -2.35
N CYS A 104 36.23 10.81 -2.17
CA CYS A 104 37.29 11.78 -1.90
C CYS A 104 38.40 11.64 -2.94
N ASN A 105 38.85 12.76 -3.49
CA ASN A 105 40.10 12.84 -4.22
C ASN A 105 40.97 13.91 -3.58
N ASP A 106 42.13 13.50 -3.07
CA ASP A 106 43.01 14.34 -2.25
C ASP A 106 42.27 14.88 -1.00
N GLU A 107 42.22 16.19 -0.81
CA GLU A 107 41.60 16.83 0.36
C GLU A 107 40.13 17.22 0.14
N VAL A 108 39.60 16.98 -1.06
CA VAL A 108 38.22 17.33 -1.43
C VAL A 108 37.36 16.08 -1.46
N CYS A 109 36.22 16.14 -0.79
CA CYS A 109 35.25 15.06 -0.73
C CYS A 109 33.87 15.54 -1.17
N ASP A 110 33.18 14.68 -1.91
CA ASP A 110 31.77 14.78 -2.25
C ASP A 110 30.98 13.76 -1.44
N THR A 111 29.81 14.16 -0.95
CA THR A 111 28.94 13.33 -0.11
C THR A 111 27.55 13.25 -0.70
N THR A 112 27.15 12.02 -1.03
CA THR A 112 25.77 11.68 -1.40
C THR A 112 25.07 11.09 -0.20
N PHE A 113 24.13 11.84 0.39
CA PHE A 113 23.24 11.35 1.44
C PHE A 113 22.14 10.47 0.86
N ILE A 114 21.85 9.38 1.56
CA ILE A 114 20.87 8.38 1.16
C ILE A 114 19.86 8.20 2.28
N THR A 115 18.59 8.40 1.94
CA THR A 115 17.45 8.17 2.83
C THR A 115 16.70 6.94 2.34
N ILE A 116 16.63 5.92 3.19
CA ILE A 116 16.01 4.62 2.93
C ILE A 116 14.74 4.55 3.76
N PHE A 117 13.59 4.57 3.09
CA PHE A 117 12.30 4.42 3.75
C PHE A 117 12.05 2.95 4.13
N PRO A 118 11.20 2.68 5.14
CA PRO A 118 10.73 1.32 5.42
C PRO A 118 10.21 0.64 4.15
N PRO A 119 10.44 -0.67 3.99
CA PRO A 119 9.89 -1.44 2.88
C PRO A 119 8.40 -1.27 2.79
N LEU A 120 7.88 -1.34 1.58
CA LEU A 120 6.45 -1.21 1.41
C LEU A 120 5.73 -2.39 2.06
N PRO A 121 4.64 -2.11 2.79
CA PRO A 121 3.77 -3.18 3.22
C PRO A 121 3.41 -4.02 2.01
N VAL A 122 3.47 -5.33 2.16
CA VAL A 122 3.09 -6.25 1.10
C VAL A 122 1.63 -6.61 1.32
N ASP A 123 0.85 -6.57 0.25
CA ASP A 123 -0.51 -7.07 0.29
C ASP A 123 -0.48 -8.56 0.68
N THR A 124 -1.08 -8.88 1.82
CA THR A 124 -1.06 -10.19 2.46
C THR A 124 -1.74 -11.25 1.60
N GLU A 125 -2.64 -10.83 0.71
CA GLU A 125 -3.33 -11.73 -0.18
C GLU A 125 -2.51 -12.06 -1.43
N THR A 126 -1.91 -11.06 -2.06
CA THR A 126 -1.25 -11.17 -3.37
C THR A 126 0.26 -11.35 -3.28
N GLY A 127 0.89 -11.01 -2.16
CA GLY A 127 2.34 -10.95 -2.04
C GLY A 127 2.96 -9.79 -2.85
N ILE A 128 2.13 -8.89 -3.40
CA ILE A 128 2.57 -7.75 -4.19
C ILE A 128 2.73 -6.54 -3.27
N PRO A 129 3.82 -5.76 -3.40
CA PRO A 129 4.02 -4.55 -2.61
C PRO A 129 2.89 -3.53 -2.80
N CYS A 130 2.39 -2.97 -1.70
CA CYS A 130 1.49 -1.82 -1.74
C CYS A 130 2.18 -0.66 -2.46
N LYS A 131 1.44 0.08 -3.27
CA LYS A 131 1.95 1.30 -3.93
C LYS A 131 1.98 2.48 -2.94
N VAL A 132 3.10 3.19 -2.89
CA VAL A 132 3.38 4.33 -1.96
C VAL A 132 2.51 5.56 -2.12
N ASP A 133 1.85 5.72 -3.26
CA ASP A 133 1.13 6.95 -3.56
C ASP A 133 -0.34 6.71 -3.86
N VAL A 134 -0.81 5.47 -3.79
CA VAL A 134 -2.20 5.12 -4.11
C VAL A 134 -3.09 5.23 -2.89
N ILE A 135 -4.27 5.81 -3.08
CA ILE A 135 -5.36 5.80 -2.10
C ILE A 135 -6.23 4.56 -2.33
N TYR A 136 -6.35 3.72 -1.30
CA TYR A 136 -7.16 2.49 -1.33
C TYR A 136 -8.56 2.81 -0.82
N PHE A 137 -9.59 2.59 -1.64
CA PHE A 137 -10.95 3.03 -1.31
C PHE A 137 -11.44 2.47 0.03
N GLU A 138 -11.38 1.15 0.21
CA GLU A 138 -11.91 0.47 1.41
C GLU A 138 -11.17 0.87 2.68
N LYS A 139 -9.88 1.21 2.58
CA LYS A 139 -9.02 1.53 3.72
C LYS A 139 -9.01 3.03 4.06
N ASP A 140 -8.97 3.88 3.05
CA ASP A 140 -8.67 5.30 3.23
C ASP A 140 -9.93 6.18 3.00
N VAL A 141 -10.79 5.82 2.04
CA VAL A 141 -11.96 6.65 1.66
C VAL A 141 -13.23 6.20 2.38
N LEU A 142 -13.54 4.91 2.36
CA LEU A 142 -14.78 4.39 2.93
C LEU A 142 -14.94 4.68 4.42
N PRO A 143 -13.89 4.64 5.28
CA PRO A 143 -14.04 5.02 6.68
C PRO A 143 -14.45 6.48 6.87
N ILE A 144 -13.96 7.40 6.01
CA ILE A 144 -14.35 8.81 6.02
C ILE A 144 -15.84 8.92 5.66
N LEU A 145 -16.25 8.29 4.56
CA LEU A 145 -17.64 8.33 4.10
C LEU A 145 -18.59 7.68 5.11
N SER A 146 -18.20 6.56 5.71
CA SER A 146 -19.01 5.83 6.69
C SER A 146 -19.19 6.63 7.98
N ALA A 147 -18.12 7.25 8.48
CA ALA A 147 -18.16 8.03 9.71
C ALA A 147 -18.93 9.35 9.53
N SER A 148 -18.81 10.00 8.37
CA SER A 148 -19.29 11.37 8.17
C SER A 148 -20.53 11.49 7.28
N CYS A 149 -20.93 10.46 6.53
CA CYS A 149 -22.01 10.59 5.54
C CYS A 149 -22.96 9.37 5.49
N ALA A 150 -22.44 8.15 5.47
CA ALA A 150 -23.19 6.93 5.22
C ALA A 150 -23.80 6.33 6.51
N TYR A 151 -24.42 7.17 7.33
CA TYR A 151 -25.12 6.78 8.54
C TYR A 151 -26.64 7.01 8.44
N SER A 152 -27.38 6.57 9.45
CA SER A 152 -28.85 6.66 9.49
C SER A 152 -29.34 8.12 9.46
N GLY A 153 -30.27 8.40 8.56
CA GLY A 153 -30.82 9.72 8.28
C GLY A 153 -30.11 10.49 7.15
N CYS A 154 -28.96 10.01 6.68
CA CYS A 154 -28.11 10.70 5.68
C CYS A 154 -27.93 9.88 4.40
N HIS A 155 -26.74 9.38 4.08
CA HIS A 155 -26.42 8.78 2.77
C HIS A 155 -26.10 7.27 2.85
N ASN A 156 -26.88 6.51 3.60
CA ASN A 156 -26.78 5.05 3.63
C ASN A 156 -27.87 4.37 2.77
N ALA A 157 -27.78 3.06 2.56
CA ALA A 157 -28.74 2.32 1.73
C ALA A 157 -30.21 2.49 2.16
N VAL A 158 -30.50 2.72 3.45
CA VAL A 158 -31.86 2.73 4.00
C VAL A 158 -32.51 4.12 3.94
N SER A 159 -31.76 5.16 4.30
CA SER A 159 -32.28 6.50 4.62
C SER A 159 -31.69 7.62 3.75
N ARG A 160 -31.02 7.23 2.65
CA ARG A 160 -30.43 8.09 1.63
C ARG A 160 -31.21 9.38 1.34
N LYS A 161 -30.55 10.52 1.55
CA LYS A 161 -30.95 11.82 1.00
C LYS A 161 -30.52 11.93 -0.47
N ASP A 162 -31.37 12.55 -1.27
CA ASP A 162 -31.17 12.82 -2.71
C ASP A 162 -30.82 11.58 -3.56
N GLY A 163 -31.22 10.40 -3.09
CA GLY A 163 -30.90 9.12 -3.73
C GLY A 163 -29.43 8.72 -3.66
N ILE A 164 -28.61 9.41 -2.86
CA ILE A 164 -27.17 9.19 -2.74
C ILE A 164 -26.88 8.17 -1.63
N ILE A 165 -26.12 7.14 -1.96
CA ILE A 165 -25.69 6.04 -1.07
C ILE A 165 -24.15 5.96 -1.10
N LEU A 166 -23.51 6.04 0.07
CA LEU A 166 -22.06 6.14 0.21
C LEU A 166 -21.44 5.03 1.09
N ASP A 167 -22.14 3.92 1.28
CA ASP A 167 -21.74 2.82 2.20
C ASP A 167 -20.89 1.72 1.56
N THR A 168 -20.77 1.69 0.23
CA THR A 168 -19.94 0.73 -0.51
C THR A 168 -19.35 1.37 -1.74
N TYR A 169 -18.25 0.83 -2.27
CA TYR A 169 -17.63 1.32 -3.51
C TYR A 169 -18.64 1.44 -4.65
N ALA A 170 -19.42 0.37 -4.88
CA ALA A 170 -20.41 0.33 -5.96
C ALA A 170 -21.46 1.44 -5.80
N ASN A 171 -21.95 1.65 -4.58
CA ASN A 171 -22.93 2.70 -4.30
C ASN A 171 -22.34 4.11 -4.46
N VAL A 172 -21.12 4.33 -3.98
CA VAL A 172 -20.41 5.62 -4.13
C VAL A 172 -20.23 5.95 -5.61
N MET A 173 -19.79 5.00 -6.43
CA MET A 173 -19.57 5.23 -7.85
C MET A 173 -20.88 5.41 -8.62
N ASN A 174 -21.92 4.64 -8.29
CA ASN A 174 -23.20 4.69 -9.00
C ASN A 174 -24.05 5.91 -8.62
N THR A 175 -24.03 6.29 -7.35
CA THR A 175 -24.97 7.30 -6.81
C THR A 175 -24.26 8.56 -6.32
N GLY A 176 -23.02 8.46 -5.81
CA GLY A 176 -22.23 9.60 -5.30
C GLY A 176 -21.77 10.59 -6.36
N LYS A 177 -22.13 10.38 -7.65
CA LYS A 177 -21.81 11.27 -8.77
C LYS A 177 -20.32 11.61 -8.85
N VAL A 178 -19.47 10.60 -8.63
CA VAL A 178 -18.02 10.69 -8.74
C VAL A 178 -17.62 10.55 -10.21
N LYS A 179 -16.77 11.46 -10.70
CA LYS A 179 -16.17 11.39 -12.03
C LYS A 179 -14.67 11.10 -11.89
N PRO A 180 -14.23 9.86 -12.21
CA PRO A 180 -12.82 9.48 -12.22
C PRO A 180 -11.94 10.53 -12.92
N GLY A 181 -10.86 10.95 -12.26
CA GLY A 181 -9.90 11.92 -12.78
C GLY A 181 -10.37 13.39 -12.76
N ASN A 182 -11.59 13.69 -12.30
CA ASN A 182 -12.15 15.04 -12.40
C ASN A 182 -12.85 15.49 -11.11
N LEU A 183 -12.13 16.29 -10.31
CA LEU A 183 -12.66 16.89 -9.08
C LEU A 183 -13.84 17.84 -9.35
N LYS A 184 -13.68 18.78 -10.28
CA LYS A 184 -14.73 19.78 -10.61
C LYS A 184 -16.00 19.13 -11.15
N GLY A 185 -15.87 17.95 -11.76
CA GLY A 185 -16.99 17.18 -12.29
C GLY A 185 -17.62 16.23 -11.26
N SER A 186 -17.04 16.07 -10.07
CA SER A 186 -17.47 15.13 -9.03
C SER A 186 -18.29 15.85 -7.96
N LYS A 187 -19.59 15.56 -7.88
CA LYS A 187 -20.46 16.22 -6.87
C LYS A 187 -20.09 15.86 -5.44
N LEU A 188 -19.58 14.65 -5.20
CA LEU A 188 -19.04 14.27 -3.89
C LEU A 188 -17.96 15.25 -3.42
N TYR A 189 -17.04 15.63 -4.30
CA TYR A 189 -15.95 16.55 -3.95
C TYR A 189 -16.43 17.98 -3.78
N GLU A 190 -17.33 18.45 -4.65
CA GLU A 190 -18.00 19.75 -4.52
C GLU A 190 -18.68 19.88 -3.16
N ALA A 191 -19.49 18.90 -2.76
CA ALA A 191 -20.25 18.95 -1.50
C ALA A 191 -19.38 18.99 -0.24
N ILE A 192 -18.25 18.27 -0.20
CA ILE A 192 -17.34 18.28 0.97
C ILE A 192 -16.44 19.53 1.02
N THR A 193 -16.30 20.24 -0.10
CA THR A 193 -15.51 21.48 -0.18
C THR A 193 -16.37 22.75 -0.15
N GLU A 194 -17.69 22.61 -0.19
CA GLU A 194 -18.64 23.71 -0.13
C GLU A 194 -18.43 24.63 1.09
N THR A 195 -18.77 25.90 0.86
CA THR A 195 -18.66 27.01 1.81
C THR A 195 -20.02 27.60 2.17
N ASP A 196 -21.04 27.43 1.33
CA ASP A 196 -22.41 27.76 1.69
C ASP A 196 -22.88 26.84 2.83
N SER A 197 -23.37 27.43 3.91
CA SER A 197 -23.77 26.69 5.10
C SER A 197 -25.00 25.81 4.92
N ASP A 198 -25.82 26.08 3.90
CA ASP A 198 -27.04 25.33 3.63
C ASP A 198 -26.77 24.11 2.72
N ASP A 199 -25.71 24.16 1.91
CA ASP A 199 -25.35 23.12 0.94
C ASP A 199 -24.11 22.29 1.35
N ILE A 200 -23.45 22.65 2.46
CA ILE A 200 -22.27 21.93 2.95
C ILE A 200 -22.57 20.51 3.44
N MET A 201 -21.68 19.58 3.09
CA MET A 201 -21.69 18.21 3.62
C MET A 201 -20.44 17.90 4.47
N PRO A 202 -20.60 17.27 5.65
CA PRO A 202 -21.87 16.95 6.30
C PRO A 202 -22.59 18.20 6.84
N PRO A 203 -23.94 18.19 6.91
CA PRO A 203 -24.70 19.34 7.35
C PRO A 203 -24.50 19.60 8.85
N LYS A 204 -24.62 20.87 9.26
CA LYS A 204 -24.56 21.24 10.69
C LYS A 204 -25.63 20.45 11.49
N PRO A 205 -25.32 20.02 12.73
CA PRO A 205 -24.17 20.38 13.55
C PRO A 205 -22.94 19.47 13.38
N ALA A 206 -22.92 18.58 12.38
CA ALA A 206 -21.76 17.72 12.16
C ALA A 206 -20.51 18.54 11.83
N VAL A 207 -19.35 18.01 12.22
CA VAL A 207 -18.05 18.66 11.97
C VAL A 207 -17.65 18.43 10.51
N LYS A 208 -17.22 19.49 9.83
CA LYS A 208 -16.65 19.40 8.48
C LYS A 208 -15.44 18.46 8.49
N LEU A 209 -15.24 17.74 7.38
CA LEU A 209 -14.03 16.95 7.18
C LEU A 209 -12.79 17.84 7.32
N SER A 210 -11.72 17.28 7.88
CA SER A 210 -10.42 17.93 7.89
C SER A 210 -9.85 18.04 6.47
N ASN A 211 -8.96 19.00 6.24
CA ASN A 211 -8.28 19.15 4.95
C ASN A 211 -7.57 17.85 4.53
N ALA A 212 -6.94 17.13 5.48
CA ALA A 212 -6.31 15.84 5.19
C ALA A 212 -7.31 14.77 4.70
N GLN A 213 -8.51 14.71 5.26
CA GLN A 213 -9.57 13.81 4.78
C GLN A 213 -10.07 14.21 3.39
N ILE A 214 -10.23 15.51 3.15
CA ILE A 214 -10.61 16.05 1.83
C ILE A 214 -9.54 15.69 0.79
N ASP A 215 -8.26 15.82 1.13
CA ASP A 215 -7.14 15.50 0.25
C ASP A 215 -7.08 14.01 -0.10
N ILE A 216 -7.41 13.12 0.85
CA ILE A 216 -7.53 11.67 0.60
C ILE A 216 -8.62 11.42 -0.46
N VAL A 217 -9.82 12.00 -0.29
CA VAL A 217 -10.92 11.85 -1.25
C VAL A 217 -10.54 12.46 -2.61
N ALA A 218 -9.91 13.63 -2.62
CA ALA A 218 -9.47 14.31 -3.84
C ALA A 218 -8.49 13.45 -4.63
N LYS A 219 -7.46 12.94 -3.95
CA LYS A 219 -6.41 12.13 -4.55
C LYS A 219 -6.95 10.82 -5.09
N TRP A 220 -7.84 10.15 -4.35
CA TRP A 220 -8.54 8.96 -4.86
C TRP A 220 -9.32 9.25 -6.15
N ILE A 221 -10.08 10.35 -6.22
CA ILE A 221 -10.80 10.75 -7.43
C ILE A 221 -9.81 11.00 -8.57
N LEU A 222 -8.74 11.76 -8.35
CA LEU A 222 -7.72 12.06 -9.35
C LEU A 222 -6.99 10.80 -9.86
N GLN A 223 -6.86 9.78 -9.02
CA GLN A 223 -6.30 8.46 -9.38
C GLN A 223 -7.28 7.55 -10.13
N GLY A 224 -8.44 8.09 -10.51
CA GLY A 224 -9.45 7.38 -11.28
C GLY A 224 -10.50 6.68 -10.44
N ALA A 225 -10.61 7.01 -9.14
CA ALA A 225 -11.65 6.51 -8.24
C ALA A 225 -11.78 4.98 -8.26
N LYS A 226 -10.65 4.28 -8.26
CA LYS A 226 -10.60 2.81 -8.36
C LYS A 226 -10.86 2.15 -7.01
N ASN A 227 -11.35 0.91 -7.03
CA ASN A 227 -11.41 0.06 -5.85
C ASN A 227 -10.13 -0.79 -5.71
N GLU A 228 -8.96 -0.14 -5.74
CA GLU A 228 -7.70 -0.84 -5.44
C GLU A 228 -7.70 -1.22 -3.95
N THR A 229 -7.19 -2.40 -3.62
CA THR A 229 -7.00 -2.88 -2.24
C THR A 229 -5.52 -3.12 -1.99
N CYS A 230 -5.08 -2.82 -0.77
CA CYS A 230 -3.85 -3.36 -0.24
C CYS A 230 -4.03 -3.64 1.24
N ASP A 231 -4.16 -4.91 1.59
CA ASP A 231 -4.30 -5.33 2.98
C ASP A 231 -2.97 -5.84 3.49
N PHE A 232 -2.34 -5.12 4.41
CA PHE A 232 -1.06 -5.50 5.01
C PHE A 232 -1.14 -5.78 6.52
N ASN A 233 -2.35 -5.65 7.08
CA ASN A 233 -2.59 -5.88 8.51
C ASN A 233 -3.27 -7.22 8.77
N SER A 234 -3.79 -7.90 7.74
CA SER A 234 -4.25 -9.28 7.87
C SER A 234 -3.08 -10.27 7.86
N ALA A 235 -3.27 -11.45 8.43
CA ALA A 235 -2.28 -12.51 8.30
C ALA A 235 -2.07 -12.83 6.80
N PRO A 236 -0.83 -13.21 6.37
CA PRO A 236 -0.59 -13.69 5.01
C PRO A 236 -1.65 -14.70 4.60
N CYS A 237 -2.16 -14.60 3.38
CA CYS A 237 -3.17 -15.52 2.89
C CYS A 237 -2.57 -16.92 2.72
N ASN A 238 -2.63 -17.71 3.79
CA ASN A 238 -2.18 -19.08 3.79
C ASN A 238 -3.11 -19.92 2.91
N THR A 239 -2.59 -20.42 1.80
CA THR A 239 -3.29 -21.31 0.86
C THR A 239 -2.93 -22.78 1.04
N ASP A 240 -2.12 -23.12 2.05
CA ASP A 240 -1.65 -24.48 2.27
C ASP A 240 -2.66 -25.29 3.08
N ASN A 241 -2.79 -26.57 2.74
CA ASN A 241 -3.57 -27.56 3.50
C ASN A 241 -5.01 -27.12 3.81
N ILE A 242 -5.65 -26.45 2.85
CA ILE A 242 -7.03 -25.98 3.03
C ILE A 242 -7.97 -27.16 3.20
N SER A 243 -8.65 -27.19 4.34
CA SER A 243 -9.58 -28.26 4.70
C SER A 243 -11.00 -27.94 4.31
N PHE A 244 -11.72 -28.95 3.80
CA PHE A 244 -13.14 -28.82 3.50
C PHE A 244 -13.96 -28.54 4.78
N ASN A 245 -13.72 -29.32 5.83
CA ASN A 245 -14.47 -29.24 7.09
C ASN A 245 -14.19 -27.96 7.87
N ASN A 246 -12.92 -27.51 7.87
CA ASN A 246 -12.45 -26.41 8.71
C ASN A 246 -12.50 -25.05 8.01
N PHE A 247 -12.50 -25.01 6.68
CA PHE A 247 -12.54 -23.75 5.94
C PHE A 247 -13.65 -23.70 4.89
N VAL A 248 -13.66 -24.61 3.90
CA VAL A 248 -14.54 -24.47 2.73
C VAL A 248 -16.02 -24.50 3.11
N ARG A 249 -16.44 -25.46 3.94
CA ARG A 249 -17.84 -25.57 4.36
C ARG A 249 -18.28 -24.36 5.20
N PRO A 250 -17.54 -23.91 6.24
CA PRO A 250 -17.87 -22.66 6.93
C PRO A 250 -17.90 -21.43 6.02
N ALA A 251 -16.94 -21.32 5.08
CA ALA A 251 -16.83 -20.19 4.16
C ALA A 251 -18.02 -20.07 3.19
N LEU A 252 -18.65 -21.20 2.85
CA LEU A 252 -19.84 -21.27 1.99
C LEU A 252 -21.16 -21.27 2.77
N ALA A 253 -21.14 -21.18 4.10
CA ALA A 253 -22.33 -21.33 4.93
C ALA A 253 -23.42 -20.32 4.57
N SER A 254 -23.06 -19.05 4.32
CA SER A 254 -24.00 -18.00 3.92
C SER A 254 -24.66 -18.27 2.55
N CYS A 255 -24.00 -19.04 1.68
CA CYS A 255 -24.51 -19.42 0.36
C CYS A 255 -25.62 -20.47 0.43
N THR A 256 -25.69 -21.25 1.52
CA THR A 256 -26.66 -22.35 1.68
C THR A 256 -28.10 -21.86 1.92
N SER A 257 -28.31 -20.56 2.11
CA SER A 257 -29.65 -19.96 2.07
C SER A 257 -30.38 -20.24 0.75
N CYS A 258 -29.64 -20.21 -0.37
CA CYS A 258 -30.15 -20.40 -1.73
C CYS A 258 -29.54 -21.59 -2.49
N HIS A 259 -28.43 -22.17 -2.02
CA HIS A 259 -27.72 -23.27 -2.68
C HIS A 259 -27.62 -24.50 -1.75
N LYS A 260 -28.74 -25.13 -1.44
CA LYS A 260 -28.79 -26.30 -0.55
C LYS A 260 -29.73 -27.39 -1.06
N THR A 261 -29.70 -28.56 -0.43
CA THR A 261 -30.63 -29.64 -0.70
C THR A 261 -32.08 -29.15 -0.53
N GLY A 262 -32.92 -29.34 -1.55
CA GLY A 262 -34.30 -28.84 -1.58
C GLY A 262 -34.45 -27.36 -1.98
N ASN A 263 -33.36 -26.60 -2.10
CA ASN A 263 -33.33 -25.25 -2.65
C ASN A 263 -32.01 -25.02 -3.41
N THR A 264 -31.86 -25.65 -4.59
CA THR A 264 -30.64 -25.65 -5.39
C THR A 264 -30.68 -24.56 -6.48
N SER A 265 -30.61 -23.29 -6.08
CA SER A 265 -30.62 -22.18 -7.05
C SER A 265 -29.52 -22.37 -8.10
N GLY A 266 -29.91 -22.28 -9.38
CA GLY A 266 -28.99 -22.55 -10.50
C GLY A 266 -28.48 -24.00 -10.59
N GLY A 267 -29.14 -24.96 -9.95
CA GLY A 267 -28.73 -26.36 -9.90
C GLY A 267 -27.47 -26.62 -9.07
N ILE A 268 -27.11 -25.70 -8.16
CA ILE A 268 -25.92 -25.81 -7.30
C ILE A 268 -26.34 -26.18 -5.88
N ASN A 269 -25.64 -27.16 -5.31
CA ASN A 269 -25.77 -27.59 -3.91
C ASN A 269 -24.45 -27.33 -3.20
N LEU A 270 -24.46 -26.53 -2.13
CA LEU A 270 -23.28 -26.19 -1.31
C LEU A 270 -23.43 -26.62 0.16
N ASP A 271 -24.49 -27.35 0.52
CA ASP A 271 -24.71 -27.86 1.89
C ASP A 271 -24.21 -29.30 2.09
N THR A 272 -23.75 -29.96 1.02
CA THR A 272 -23.14 -31.29 1.06
C THR A 272 -21.75 -31.29 0.42
N TYR A 273 -20.85 -32.15 0.90
CA TYR A 273 -19.51 -32.30 0.31
C TYR A 273 -19.58 -32.63 -1.19
N ASN A 274 -20.40 -33.60 -1.58
CA ASN A 274 -20.53 -34.01 -2.97
C ASN A 274 -21.07 -32.89 -3.87
N GLY A 275 -21.99 -32.08 -3.36
CA GLY A 275 -22.50 -30.89 -4.04
C GLY A 275 -21.41 -29.85 -4.28
N VAL A 276 -20.67 -29.49 -3.21
CA VAL A 276 -19.57 -28.52 -3.30
C VAL A 276 -18.48 -29.02 -4.24
N LYS A 277 -18.09 -30.30 -4.15
CA LYS A 277 -17.12 -30.93 -5.04
C LYS A 277 -17.57 -30.86 -6.52
N SER A 278 -18.83 -31.19 -6.80
CA SER A 278 -19.36 -31.12 -8.18
C SER A 278 -19.36 -29.68 -8.72
N ALA A 279 -19.68 -28.70 -7.87
CA ALA A 279 -19.63 -27.27 -8.23
C ALA A 279 -18.18 -26.79 -8.47
N ALA A 280 -17.23 -27.31 -7.70
CA ALA A 280 -15.80 -27.05 -7.89
C ALA A 280 -15.26 -27.64 -9.20
N GLU A 281 -15.50 -28.93 -9.44
CA GLU A 281 -15.00 -29.64 -10.63
C GLU A 281 -15.59 -29.10 -11.94
N SER A 282 -16.83 -28.60 -11.91
CA SER A 282 -17.43 -27.92 -13.06
C SER A 282 -16.87 -26.52 -13.33
N GLY A 283 -15.97 -26.01 -12.48
CA GLY A 283 -15.45 -24.64 -12.51
C GLY A 283 -16.44 -23.56 -12.08
N ARG A 284 -17.72 -23.93 -11.85
CA ARG A 284 -18.80 -22.99 -11.54
C ARG A 284 -18.63 -22.32 -10.18
N LEU A 285 -18.09 -23.03 -9.19
CA LEU A 285 -17.84 -22.48 -7.86
C LEU A 285 -16.80 -21.33 -7.93
N TYR A 286 -15.60 -21.63 -8.44
CA TYR A 286 -14.54 -20.63 -8.54
C TYR A 286 -14.91 -19.49 -9.50
N GLY A 287 -15.47 -19.81 -10.67
CA GLY A 287 -15.84 -18.80 -11.67
C GLY A 287 -16.90 -17.81 -11.15
N ALA A 288 -17.90 -18.30 -10.41
CA ALA A 288 -18.93 -17.43 -9.83
C ALA A 288 -18.41 -16.58 -8.66
N LEU A 289 -17.55 -17.13 -7.79
CA LEU A 289 -16.96 -16.39 -6.66
C LEU A 289 -15.94 -15.33 -7.10
N SER A 290 -15.13 -15.66 -8.12
CA SER A 290 -14.11 -14.75 -8.68
C SER A 290 -14.68 -13.69 -9.63
N TRP A 291 -15.98 -13.77 -9.95
CA TRP A 291 -16.64 -12.94 -10.96
C TRP A 291 -15.95 -13.02 -12.32
N ALA A 292 -15.50 -14.23 -12.68
CA ALA A 292 -14.84 -14.49 -13.95
C ALA A 292 -15.82 -14.31 -15.13
N SER A 293 -15.29 -13.86 -16.27
CA SER A 293 -16.08 -13.72 -17.50
C SER A 293 -16.72 -15.05 -17.91
N GLY A 294 -17.99 -15.00 -18.33
CA GLY A 294 -18.77 -16.18 -18.67
C GLY A 294 -19.50 -16.85 -17.51
N PHE A 295 -19.28 -16.41 -16.25
CA PHE A 295 -19.99 -16.89 -15.07
C PHE A 295 -20.95 -15.83 -14.53
N LYS A 296 -22.03 -16.27 -13.86
CA LYS A 296 -22.91 -15.36 -13.13
C LYS A 296 -22.25 -14.95 -11.81
N PRO A 297 -21.97 -13.66 -11.56
CA PRO A 297 -21.37 -13.20 -10.32
C PRO A 297 -22.18 -13.60 -9.09
N MET A 298 -21.50 -14.11 -8.07
CA MET A 298 -22.09 -14.47 -6.78
C MET A 298 -21.27 -13.88 -5.62
N PRO A 299 -21.92 -13.49 -4.50
CA PRO A 299 -23.37 -13.51 -4.24
C PRO A 299 -24.17 -12.48 -5.07
N GLN A 300 -25.38 -12.84 -5.50
CA GLN A 300 -26.26 -11.93 -6.25
C GLN A 300 -26.70 -10.75 -5.39
N GLY A 301 -26.46 -9.53 -5.88
CA GLY A 301 -26.80 -8.29 -5.17
C GLY A 301 -25.97 -8.04 -3.90
N GLY A 302 -24.92 -8.85 -3.66
CA GLY A 302 -23.99 -8.71 -2.55
C GLY A 302 -22.60 -8.25 -2.99
N SER A 303 -21.70 -8.08 -2.02
CA SER A 303 -20.28 -7.84 -2.29
C SER A 303 -19.59 -9.11 -2.78
N LYS A 304 -18.57 -8.95 -3.63
CA LYS A 304 -17.71 -10.04 -4.09
C LYS A 304 -17.11 -10.78 -2.89
N PHE A 305 -16.96 -12.10 -3.02
CA PHE A 305 -16.29 -12.90 -2.01
C PHE A 305 -14.84 -12.42 -1.80
N GLY A 306 -14.35 -12.43 -0.55
CA GLY A 306 -13.01 -11.91 -0.24
C GLY A 306 -11.91 -12.62 -1.03
N ASP A 307 -10.97 -11.88 -1.57
CA ASP A 307 -9.97 -12.37 -2.53
C ASP A 307 -9.06 -13.46 -1.92
N CYS A 308 -8.66 -13.37 -0.64
CA CYS A 308 -7.99 -14.47 0.05
C CYS A 308 -8.87 -15.72 0.21
N ASN A 309 -10.15 -15.55 0.51
CA ASN A 309 -11.06 -16.70 0.63
C ASN A 309 -11.26 -17.39 -0.73
N ILE A 310 -11.33 -16.61 -1.82
CA ILE A 310 -11.32 -17.13 -3.19
C ILE A 310 -10.04 -17.93 -3.46
N LYS A 311 -8.86 -17.42 -3.08
CA LYS A 311 -7.57 -18.11 -3.22
C LYS A 311 -7.50 -19.42 -2.43
N LYS A 312 -7.97 -19.43 -1.18
CA LYS A 312 -8.06 -20.65 -0.36
C LYS A 312 -8.99 -21.69 -0.97
N ILE A 313 -10.17 -21.28 -1.45
CA ILE A 313 -11.07 -22.18 -2.18
C ILE A 313 -10.37 -22.71 -3.45
N LYS A 314 -9.71 -21.85 -4.23
CA LYS A 314 -8.97 -22.28 -5.43
C LYS A 314 -7.88 -23.29 -5.11
N SER A 315 -7.09 -23.06 -4.07
CA SER A 315 -6.06 -23.99 -3.61
C SER A 315 -6.65 -25.34 -3.21
N TRP A 316 -7.76 -25.35 -2.47
CA TRP A 316 -8.48 -26.58 -2.14
C TRP A 316 -8.98 -27.33 -3.39
N ILE A 317 -9.50 -26.61 -4.38
CA ILE A 317 -9.93 -27.20 -5.67
C ILE A 317 -8.73 -27.81 -6.40
N ASP A 318 -7.62 -27.08 -6.49
CA ASP A 318 -6.39 -27.51 -7.17
C ASP A 318 -5.73 -28.71 -6.48
N ALA A 319 -5.88 -28.82 -5.16
CA ALA A 319 -5.46 -29.98 -4.36
C ALA A 319 -6.40 -31.20 -4.48
N GLY A 320 -7.39 -31.16 -5.38
CA GLY A 320 -8.30 -32.27 -5.67
C GLY A 320 -9.60 -32.26 -4.85
N ALA A 321 -9.99 -31.10 -4.30
CA ALA A 321 -11.24 -30.91 -3.56
C ALA A 321 -11.45 -31.96 -2.44
N GLN A 322 -10.42 -32.16 -1.62
CA GLN A 322 -10.38 -33.21 -0.60
C GLN A 322 -11.51 -33.09 0.44
N ASN A 323 -12.02 -34.22 0.94
CA ASN A 323 -12.99 -34.27 2.04
C ASN A 323 -12.29 -34.42 3.39
N ASN A 324 -11.62 -33.37 3.86
CA ASN A 324 -10.78 -33.37 5.05
C ASN A 324 -11.26 -32.34 6.08
#